data_AF-A0A813W831-F1
#
_entry.id   AF-A0A813W831-F1
#
_cell.length_a   1.000
_cell.length_b   1.000
_cell.length_c   1.000
_cell.angle_alpha   90.00
_cell.angle_beta   90.00
_cell.angle_gamma   90.00
#
_symmetry.space_group_name_H-M   'P 1'
#
loop_
_entity.id
_entity.type
_entity.pdbx_description
1 polymer ?
#
loop_
_entity_poly.entity_id
_entity_poly.type
_entity_poly.pdbx_seq_one_letter_code
_entity_poly.pdbx_strand_id
1 'polypeptide(L)'
;MLNAYHTSEPALQIEVISPKIQGVGSKRYVEYTVKMKTTLPVFNSTESTVQRRYSDFEWLHKELEQADTKIVVPSLPNKAWQRQLPFRKDEGLFQEDFIEERRRGLETFINKIAAHPLAQNERSLHVFLLEPEINLSQYTRGKVKH
;
A
#
# COMPACT_ATOMS: atom_id res chain seq x y z
N MET A 1 34.35 -23.86 -8.23
CA MET A 1 33.90 -23.16 -7.01
C MET A 1 32.61 -22.41 -7.37
N LEU A 2 31.46 -22.80 -6.83
CA LEU A 2 30.20 -22.13 -7.06
C LEU A 2 30.02 -21.09 -5.95
N ASN A 3 30.05 -19.80 -6.30
CA ASN A 3 29.64 -18.74 -5.39
C ASN A 3 28.13 -18.88 -5.19
N ALA A 4 27.73 -19.52 -4.08
CA ALA A 4 26.38 -19.39 -3.56
C ALA A 4 26.24 -17.94 -3.10
N TYR A 5 25.71 -17.08 -3.97
CA TYR A 5 25.10 -15.85 -3.53
C TYR A 5 23.92 -16.25 -2.64
N HIS A 6 24.18 -16.38 -1.34
CA HIS A 6 23.15 -16.15 -0.34
C HIS A 6 22.74 -14.69 -0.50
N THR A 7 21.87 -14.38 -1.47
CA THR A 7 20.94 -13.27 -1.31
C THR A 7 20.09 -13.67 -0.12
N SER A 8 20.44 -13.19 1.08
CA SER A 8 19.57 -13.31 2.23
C SER A 8 18.23 -12.76 1.80
N GLU A 9 17.19 -13.60 1.75
CA GLU A 9 15.86 -13.12 1.40
C GLU A 9 15.51 -11.95 2.33
N PRO A 10 15.07 -10.80 1.79
CA PRO A 10 14.79 -9.64 2.62
C PRO A 10 13.74 -10.02 3.66
N ALA A 11 13.95 -9.58 4.90
CA ALA A 11 13.02 -9.85 6.00
C ALA A 11 11.58 -9.46 5.60
N LEU A 12 11.44 -8.32 4.92
CA LEU A 12 10.19 -7.86 4.32
C LEU A 12 10.49 -6.94 3.14
N GLN A 13 9.89 -7.20 2.00
CA GLN A 13 9.96 -6.38 0.79
C GLN A 13 8.55 -6.20 0.24
N ILE A 14 8.18 -4.96 -0.07
CA ILE A 14 6.89 -4.64 -0.68
C ILE A 14 7.12 -3.83 -1.94
N GLU A 15 6.52 -4.27 -3.05
CA GLU A 15 6.59 -3.60 -4.34
C GLU A 15 5.20 -3.10 -4.73
N VAL A 16 5.12 -1.88 -5.24
CA VAL A 16 3.87 -1.33 -5.80
C VAL A 16 4.07 -1.16 -7.29
N ILE A 17 3.41 -1.97 -8.11
CA ILE A 17 3.67 -2.07 -9.55
C ILE A 17 2.38 -2.03 -10.37
N SER A 18 2.54 -2.07 -11.70
CA SER A 18 1.47 -2.26 -12.68
C SER A 18 0.26 -1.35 -12.45
N PRO A 19 0.45 0.00 -12.49
CA PRO A 19 -0.69 0.90 -12.38
C PRO A 19 -1.65 0.67 -13.55
N LYS A 20 -2.93 0.46 -13.23
CA LYS A 20 -3.98 0.22 -14.22
C LYS A 20 -5.17 1.13 -13.95
N ILE A 21 -5.69 1.73 -15.01
CA ILE A 21 -6.94 2.49 -14.93
C ILE A 21 -8.09 1.49 -14.97
N GLN A 22 -8.88 1.46 -13.91
CA GLN A 22 -10.07 0.64 -13.77
C GLN A 22 -11.32 1.51 -13.79
N GLY A 23 -12.46 0.91 -14.13
CA GLY A 23 -13.77 1.58 -14.15
C GLY A 23 -14.10 2.26 -15.48
N VAL A 24 -15.30 2.82 -15.57
CA VAL A 24 -15.86 3.40 -16.81
C VAL A 24 -16.38 4.82 -16.53
N GLY A 25 -16.14 5.73 -17.48
CA GLY A 25 -16.63 7.11 -17.42
C GLY A 25 -16.10 7.89 -16.22
N SER A 26 -17.00 8.46 -15.42
CA SER A 26 -16.68 9.25 -14.23
C SER A 26 -16.28 8.41 -13.01
N LYS A 27 -16.42 7.07 -13.07
CA LYS A 27 -16.04 6.15 -11.99
C LYS A 27 -14.65 5.53 -12.21
N ARG A 28 -13.82 6.15 -13.06
CA ARG A 28 -12.45 5.68 -13.31
C ARG A 28 -11.56 5.94 -12.10
N TYR A 29 -10.69 4.99 -11.78
CA TYR A 29 -9.66 5.11 -10.74
C TYR A 29 -8.40 4.37 -11.15
N VAL A 30 -7.27 4.74 -10.54
CA VAL A 30 -6.00 4.02 -10.73
C VAL A 30 -5.87 2.99 -9.62
N GLU A 31 -5.69 1.75 -10.03
CA GLU A 31 -5.41 0.58 -9.20
C GLU A 31 -3.94 0.18 -9.36
N TYR A 32 -3.33 -0.26 -8.27
CA TYR A 32 -1.95 -0.68 -8.19
C TYR A 32 -1.89 -2.11 -7.68
N THR A 33 -0.97 -2.89 -8.24
CA THR A 33 -0.66 -4.22 -7.73
C THR A 33 0.37 -4.10 -6.61
N VAL A 34 0.00 -4.47 -5.40
CA VAL A 34 0.89 -4.50 -4.24
C VAL A 34 1.35 -5.94 -4.03
N LYS A 35 2.65 -6.17 -4.20
CA LYS A 35 3.28 -7.46 -3.95
C LYS A 35 4.08 -7.39 -2.66
N MET A 36 3.94 -8.39 -1.81
CA MET A 36 4.71 -8.51 -0.58
C MET A 36 5.45 -9.84 -0.59
N LYS A 37 6.70 -9.81 -0.13
CA LYS A 37 7.53 -10.97 0.18
C LYS A 37 8.14 -10.78 1.56
N THR A 38 8.07 -11.79 2.41
CA THR A 38 8.51 -11.70 3.80
C THR A 38 8.95 -13.04 4.34
N THR A 39 9.94 -13.02 5.23
CA THR A 39 10.33 -14.17 6.05
C THR A 39 9.91 -13.99 7.52
N LEU A 40 9.23 -12.88 7.83
CA LEU A 40 8.79 -12.56 9.20
C LEU A 40 7.59 -13.42 9.61
N PRO A 41 7.64 -14.09 10.78
CA PRO A 41 6.58 -14.97 11.26
C PRO A 41 5.30 -14.23 11.70
N VAL A 42 5.34 -12.90 11.79
CA VAL A 42 4.16 -12.08 12.10
C VAL A 42 3.10 -12.18 11.00
N PHE A 43 3.50 -12.41 9.75
CA PHE A 43 2.60 -12.56 8.62
C PHE A 43 2.27 -14.03 8.38
N ASN A 44 0.99 -14.32 8.15
CA ASN A 44 0.50 -15.68 7.89
C ASN A 44 0.80 -16.20 6.47
N SER A 45 1.45 -15.39 5.63
CA SER A 45 1.90 -15.77 4.29
C SER A 45 3.26 -15.13 4.02
N THR A 46 4.16 -15.89 3.38
CA THR A 46 5.48 -15.41 2.96
C THR A 46 5.43 -14.57 1.70
N GLU A 47 4.39 -14.75 0.87
CA GLU A 47 4.16 -13.95 -0.32
C GLU A 47 2.68 -13.56 -0.43
N SER A 48 2.40 -12.36 -0.92
CA SER A 48 1.05 -11.95 -1.30
C SER A 48 1.06 -11.04 -2.52
N THR A 49 -0.06 -11.01 -3.23
CA THR A 49 -0.31 -10.07 -4.34
C THR A 49 -1.75 -9.62 -4.25
N VAL A 50 -1.96 -8.34 -3.98
CA VAL A 50 -3.29 -7.75 -3.82
C VAL A 50 -3.43 -6.51 -4.70
N GLN A 51 -4.66 -6.18 -5.07
CA GLN A 51 -4.96 -4.96 -5.81
C GLN A 51 -5.42 -3.86 -4.86
N ARG A 52 -4.84 -2.67 -4.98
CA ARG A 52 -5.11 -1.53 -4.10
C ARG A 52 -5.24 -0.24 -4.88
N ARG A 53 -6.21 0.59 -4.53
CA ARG A 53 -6.35 1.96 -5.03
C ARG A 53 -5.84 2.96 -4.00
N TYR A 54 -5.59 4.20 -4.42
CA TYR A 54 -5.07 5.25 -3.52
C TYR A 54 -5.90 5.43 -2.23
N SER A 55 -7.23 5.33 -2.30
CA SER A 55 -8.09 5.46 -1.11
C SER A 55 -7.88 4.35 -0.07
N ASP A 56 -7.38 3.18 -0.49
CA ASP A 56 -7.08 2.08 0.42
C ASP A 56 -5.81 2.39 1.24
N PHE A 57 -4.84 3.07 0.62
CA PHE A 57 -3.67 3.61 1.32
C PHE A 57 -4.07 4.75 2.27
N GLU A 58 -5.01 5.61 1.87
CA GLU A 58 -5.58 6.63 2.76
C GLU A 58 -6.26 6.02 3.99
N TRP A 59 -6.98 4.92 3.80
CA TRP A 59 -7.58 4.18 4.90
C TRP A 59 -6.49 3.63 5.84
N LEU A 60 -5.48 2.93 5.32
CA LEU A 60 -4.38 2.41 6.14
C LEU A 60 -3.67 3.51 6.93
N HIS A 61 -3.39 4.65 6.30
CA HIS A 61 -2.77 5.81 6.96
C HIS A 61 -3.62 6.30 8.14
N LYS A 62 -4.93 6.52 7.92
CA LYS A 62 -5.86 6.96 8.98
C LYS A 62 -5.99 5.94 10.10
N GLU A 63 -6.05 4.66 9.77
CA GLU A 63 -6.07 3.61 10.79
C GLU A 63 -4.79 3.67 11.62
N LEU A 64 -3.60 3.76 11.01
CA LEU A 64 -2.36 3.81 11.78
C LEU A 64 -2.22 5.11 12.61
N GLU A 65 -2.68 6.25 12.11
CA GLU A 65 -2.68 7.52 12.86
C GLU A 65 -3.61 7.48 14.08
N GLN A 66 -4.77 6.84 13.94
CA GLN A 66 -5.73 6.69 15.03
C GLN A 66 -5.38 5.54 15.96
N ALA A 67 -4.39 4.71 15.61
CA ALA A 67 -3.96 3.64 16.47
C ALA A 67 -3.26 4.27 17.67
N ASP A 68 -3.50 3.75 18.87
CA ASP A 68 -2.72 4.11 20.06
C ASP A 68 -1.32 3.50 19.96
N THR A 69 -0.63 3.86 18.89
CA THR A 69 0.69 3.43 18.52
C THR A 69 1.50 4.68 18.37
N LYS A 70 2.66 4.74 19.04
CA LYS A 70 3.59 5.87 18.96
C LYS A 70 4.34 5.91 17.62
N ILE A 71 3.69 5.45 16.55
CA ILE A 71 4.26 5.33 15.22
C ILE A 71 4.09 6.68 14.53
N VAL A 72 5.18 7.22 14.01
CA VAL A 72 5.12 8.37 13.10
C VAL A 72 4.73 7.84 11.72
N VAL A 73 3.45 8.02 11.37
CA VAL A 73 2.92 7.60 10.07
C VAL A 73 3.53 8.52 8.98
N PRO A 74 4.22 7.97 7.96
CA PRO A 74 4.77 8.78 6.88
C PRO A 74 3.64 9.37 6.04
N SER A 75 3.83 10.59 5.56
CA SER A 75 2.88 11.26 4.68
C SER A 75 2.66 10.48 3.38
N LEU A 76 1.40 10.32 2.98
CA LEU A 76 1.06 9.82 1.64
C LEU A 76 1.46 10.81 0.54
N PRO A 77 1.82 10.33 -0.66
CA PRO A 77 2.03 11.20 -1.81
C PRO A 77 0.76 12.01 -2.09
N ASN A 78 0.91 13.27 -2.52
CA ASN A 78 -0.17 14.23 -2.62
C ASN A 78 -1.42 13.65 -3.33
N LYS A 79 -2.58 13.77 -2.67
CA LYS A 79 -3.90 13.39 -3.20
C LYS A 79 -4.21 14.07 -4.54
N ALA A 80 -3.54 15.18 -4.82
CA ALA A 80 -3.61 15.95 -6.06
C ALA A 80 -5.06 16.28 -6.44
N TRP A 81 -5.82 16.80 -5.48
CA TRP A 81 -7.20 17.27 -5.67
C TRP A 81 -7.32 18.25 -6.84
N GLN A 82 -6.27 19.06 -7.10
CA GLN A 82 -6.17 19.95 -8.27
C GLN A 82 -6.15 19.23 -9.62
N ARG A 83 -5.74 17.95 -9.67
CA ARG A 83 -5.70 17.13 -10.89
C ARG A 83 -7.05 16.47 -11.21
N GLN A 84 -8.03 16.58 -10.30
CA GLN A 84 -9.41 16.11 -10.52
C GLN A 84 -10.32 17.22 -11.09
N LEU A 85 -9.82 18.46 -11.23
CA LEU A 85 -10.60 19.58 -11.72
C LEU A 85 -10.97 19.40 -13.20
N PRO A 86 -12.23 19.69 -13.59
CA PRO A 86 -12.60 19.76 -15.00
C PRO A 86 -11.84 20.92 -15.68
N PHE A 87 -11.66 20.83 -17.00
CA PHE A 87 -11.01 21.86 -17.85
C PHE A 87 -9.47 21.93 -17.78
N ARG A 88 -8.79 20.87 -17.32
CA ARG A 88 -7.34 20.76 -17.49
C ARG A 88 -6.97 20.46 -18.95
N LYS A 89 -5.82 20.97 -19.39
CA LYS A 89 -5.25 20.67 -20.71
C LYS A 89 -4.53 19.31 -20.76
N ASP A 90 -4.26 18.71 -19.61
CA ASP A 90 -3.61 17.40 -19.47
C ASP A 90 -4.61 16.31 -19.01
N GLU A 91 -4.19 15.05 -19.07
CA GLU A 91 -4.96 13.87 -18.60
C GLU A 91 -5.18 13.85 -17.06
N GLY A 92 -4.74 14.90 -16.34
CA GLY A 92 -4.97 15.10 -14.91
C GLY A 92 -4.43 13.96 -14.04
N LEU A 93 -5.34 13.19 -13.44
CA LEU A 93 -5.06 12.03 -12.59
C LEU A 93 -4.52 10.82 -13.38
N PHE A 94 -4.75 10.80 -14.68
CA PHE A 94 -4.41 9.68 -15.56
C PHE A 94 -3.12 9.89 -16.36
N GLN A 95 -2.43 11.01 -16.13
CA GLN A 95 -1.12 11.27 -16.72
C GLN A 95 -0.09 10.26 -16.20
N GLU A 96 0.64 9.63 -17.11
CA GLU A 96 1.60 8.56 -16.81
C GLU A 96 2.69 8.98 -15.80
N ASP A 97 3.31 10.15 -16.01
CA ASP A 97 4.30 10.71 -15.07
C ASP A 97 3.77 10.81 -13.64
N PHE A 98 2.52 11.23 -13.51
CA PHE A 98 1.88 11.39 -12.22
C PHE A 98 1.52 10.06 -11.56
N ILE A 99 1.06 9.10 -12.37
CA ILE A 99 0.80 7.74 -11.93
C ILE A 99 2.09 7.11 -11.39
N GLU A 100 3.21 7.28 -12.08
CA GLU A 100 4.51 6.73 -11.68
C GLU A 100 5.09 7.46 -10.45
N GLU A 101 5.02 8.79 -10.38
CA GLU A 101 5.40 9.55 -9.19
C GLU A 101 4.61 9.08 -7.96
N ARG A 102 3.29 8.94 -8.12
CA ARG A 102 2.42 8.42 -7.07
C ARG A 102 2.78 6.99 -6.69
N ARG A 103 3.01 6.10 -7.66
CA ARG A 103 3.41 4.71 -7.43
C ARG A 103 4.66 4.63 -6.54
N ARG A 104 5.70 5.39 -6.86
CA ARG A 104 6.95 5.48 -6.06
C ARG A 104 6.70 5.99 -4.65
N GLY A 105 5.84 6.99 -4.50
CA GLY A 105 5.45 7.53 -3.20
C GLY A 105 4.69 6.50 -2.35
N LEU A 106 3.77 5.75 -2.96
CA LEU A 106 2.99 4.69 -2.30
C LEU A 106 3.89 3.52 -1.87
N GLU A 107 4.84 3.13 -2.73
CA GLU A 107 5.85 2.11 -2.43
C GLU A 107 6.74 2.53 -1.25
N THR A 108 7.22 3.77 -1.26
CA THR A 108 8.02 4.32 -0.15
C THR A 108 7.21 4.35 1.16
N PHE A 109 5.94 4.77 1.09
CA PHE A 109 5.04 4.81 2.23
C PHE A 109 4.84 3.43 2.86
N ILE A 110 4.46 2.43 2.06
CA ILE A 110 4.12 1.10 2.60
C ILE A 110 5.35 0.39 3.14
N ASN A 111 6.52 0.52 2.50
CA ASN A 111 7.77 -0.06 3.02
C ASN A 111 8.17 0.58 4.37
N LYS A 112 8.04 1.91 4.51
CA LYS A 112 8.35 2.58 5.79
C LYS A 112 7.43 2.15 6.92
N ILE A 113 6.13 2.00 6.64
CA ILE A 113 5.16 1.49 7.60
C ILE A 113 5.49 0.06 7.97
N ALA A 114 5.68 -0.81 6.99
CA ALA A 114 5.84 -2.23 7.23
C ALA A 114 7.19 -2.57 7.88
N ALA A 115 8.20 -1.69 7.77
CA ALA A 115 9.46 -1.79 8.51
C ALA A 115 9.30 -1.55 10.03
N HIS A 116 8.21 -0.92 10.48
CA HIS A 116 8.03 -0.58 11.90
C HIS A 116 7.39 -1.76 12.68
N PRO A 117 8.05 -2.32 13.72
CA PRO A 117 7.53 -3.49 14.45
C PRO A 117 6.12 -3.29 15.05
N LEU A 118 5.83 -2.09 15.58
CA LEU A 118 4.49 -1.80 16.10
C LEU A 118 3.40 -1.80 15.02
N ALA A 119 3.73 -1.43 13.78
CA ALA A 119 2.80 -1.48 12.64
C ALA A 119 2.65 -2.91 12.11
N GLN A 120 3.71 -3.72 12.17
CA GLN A 120 3.63 -5.15 11.87
C GLN A 120 2.62 -5.88 12.76
N ASN A 121 2.39 -5.40 13.98
CA ASN A 121 1.38 -5.97 14.88
C ASN A 121 -0.03 -5.42 14.66
N GLU A 122 -0.23 -4.42 13.80
CA GLU A 122 -1.55 -3.81 13.54
C GLU A 122 -2.35 -4.63 12.53
N ARG A 123 -3.60 -4.95 12.85
CA ARG A 123 -4.47 -5.71 11.94
C ARG A 123 -4.73 -4.98 10.63
N SER A 124 -4.74 -3.64 10.64
CA SER A 124 -4.92 -2.83 9.43
C SER A 124 -3.86 -3.12 8.38
N LEU A 125 -2.59 -3.31 8.77
CA LEU A 125 -1.50 -3.63 7.85
C LEU A 125 -1.67 -5.02 7.22
N HIS A 126 -2.12 -5.99 8.01
CA HIS A 126 -2.38 -7.35 7.53
C HIS A 126 -3.53 -7.39 6.55
N VAL A 127 -4.64 -6.74 6.88
CA VAL A 127 -5.79 -6.58 5.98
C VAL A 127 -5.35 -5.89 4.69
N PHE A 128 -4.53 -4.86 4.79
CA PHE A 128 -4.04 -4.14 3.62
C PHE A 128 -3.13 -5.01 2.72
N LEU A 129 -2.26 -5.86 3.27
CA LEU A 129 -1.28 -6.62 2.49
C LEU A 129 -1.75 -8.02 2.06
N LEU A 130 -2.66 -8.64 2.81
CA LEU A 130 -3.00 -10.07 2.65
C LEU A 130 -4.40 -10.31 2.10
N GLU A 131 -5.38 -9.50 2.49
CA GLU A 131 -6.77 -9.74 2.08
C GLU A 131 -7.00 -9.33 0.62
N PRO A 132 -7.77 -10.07 -0.20
CA PRO A 132 -8.03 -9.65 -1.57
C PRO A 132 -8.78 -8.33 -1.63
N GLU A 133 -9.77 -8.13 -0.75
CA GLU A 133 -10.60 -6.93 -0.67
C GLU A 133 -10.65 -6.37 0.76
N ILE A 134 -10.65 -5.04 0.88
CA ILE A 134 -10.79 -4.37 2.18
C ILE A 134 -12.27 -4.12 2.44
N ASN A 135 -12.90 -5.01 3.22
CA ASN A 135 -14.30 -4.86 3.60
C ASN A 135 -14.43 -3.96 4.84
N LEU A 136 -14.58 -2.65 4.61
CA LEU A 136 -14.61 -1.65 5.68
C LEU A 136 -15.78 -1.81 6.66
N SER A 137 -16.91 -2.41 6.25
CA SER A 137 -18.05 -2.61 7.15
C SER A 137 -17.86 -3.78 8.12
N GLN A 138 -17.00 -4.74 7.77
CA GLN A 138 -16.65 -5.89 8.59
C GLN A 138 -15.31 -5.70 9.31
N TYR A 139 -14.56 -4.65 8.96
CA TYR A 139 -13.28 -4.34 9.58
C TYR A 139 -13.47 -3.93 11.04
N THR A 140 -12.77 -4.64 11.92
CA THR A 140 -12.65 -4.27 13.33
C THR A 140 -11.20 -3.95 13.64
N ARG A 141 -11.00 -2.78 14.27
CA ARG A 141 -9.69 -2.32 14.71
C ARG A 141 -9.11 -3.28 15.75
N GLY A 142 -7.80 -3.49 15.70
CA GLY A 142 -7.09 -4.24 16.73
C GLY A 142 -5.69 -4.66 16.33
N LYS A 143 -5.00 -5.32 17.25
CA LYS A 143 -3.74 -6.01 16.99
C LYS A 143 -3.98 -7.40 16.44
N VAL A 144 -3.04 -7.92 15.67
CA VAL A 144 -3.04 -9.34 15.28
C VAL A 144 -2.90 -10.18 16.54
N LYS A 145 -3.81 -11.16 16.71
CA LYS A 145 -3.70 -12.14 17.79
C LYS A 145 -2.79 -13.26 17.29
N HIS A 146 -1.65 -13.43 17.96
CA HIS A 146 -0.79 -14.61 17.80
C HIS A 146 -1.47 -15.85 18.39
#